data_AF-A0A973F3R9-F1
#
_entry.id   AF-A0A973F3R9-F1
#
_cell.length_a   1.000
_cell.length_b   1.000
_cell.length_c   1.000
_cell.angle_alpha   90.00
_cell.angle_beta   90.00
_cell.angle_gamma   90.00
#
_symmetry.space_group_name_H-M   'P 1'
#
loop_
_entity.id
_entity.type
_entity.pdbx_description
1 polymer ?
#
loop_
_entity_poly.entity_id
_entity_poly.type
_entity_poly.pdbx_seq_one_letter_code
_entity_poly.pdbx_strand_id
1 'polypeptide(L)'
;SQVSSQFVLTFPVGFDDRVTSLRQLLMRWFGYKDEVEQDSGVALSEEYDNDSDDVVDRLETLPEQKNSKNADSQVIGKLTESDRRRALKILAMVTEQMSSETYMLERQPEAISVDIQFASVLFRSALCENWITEEEFFESTHKIWSGMFLTSPYNSSCGWLEYRFLTSKDQGEFLKKLVSPKLSAALTVWALAIPDEIFSINQLKFSLSRILSVARLRWLWENDNRDEVDKELQELLVSSLNKHSDHFWDDFQARWINMIRNGNAVRILEKKLSVKTPGELKDQISQKEVKRGDLLWQGINGFCVATEDFMRGEKNTPILYLQRNKKDNINEEKIRSAYAIPIKSVIIERIIDLDEAPSNYLLSMLNNLEI
;
A
#
# COMPACT_ATOMS: atom_id res chain seq x y z
N SER A 1 27.24 11.57 25.76
CA SER A 1 27.50 12.28 24.49
C SER A 1 27.47 11.28 23.36
N GLN A 2 26.31 11.08 22.74
CA GLN A 2 26.15 10.29 21.52
C GLN A 2 25.54 11.20 20.46
N VAL A 3 26.27 11.36 19.36
CA VAL A 3 25.91 12.23 18.25
C VAL A 3 24.85 11.50 17.43
N SER A 4 23.59 11.87 17.60
CA SER A 4 22.52 11.53 16.67
C SER A 4 22.74 12.30 15.38
N SER A 5 23.22 11.61 14.34
CA SER A 5 23.36 12.14 12.98
C SER A 5 21.97 12.42 12.40
N GLN A 6 21.48 13.66 12.53
CA GLN A 6 20.34 14.16 11.78
C GLN A 6 20.80 14.47 10.35
N PHE A 7 20.41 13.63 9.39
CA PHE A 7 20.49 13.98 7.97
C PHE A 7 19.25 14.80 7.61
N VAL A 8 19.45 16.10 7.39
CA VAL A 8 18.50 16.96 6.69
C VAL A 8 18.96 17.04 5.24
N LEU A 9 18.11 16.64 4.29
CA LEU A 9 18.37 16.80 2.87
C LEU A 9 17.24 17.60 2.22
N THR A 10 17.62 18.73 1.64
CA THR A 10 16.80 19.58 0.76
C THR A 10 16.84 19.07 -0.68
N PHE A 11 15.70 19.15 -1.37
CA PHE A 11 15.55 18.80 -2.79
C PHE A 11 16.20 19.86 -3.70
N PRO A 12 16.95 19.48 -4.76
CA PRO A 12 17.24 20.36 -5.87
C PRO A 12 16.10 20.32 -6.91
N VAL A 13 15.70 21.49 -7.40
CA VAL A 13 14.69 21.65 -8.45
C VAL A 13 15.38 21.56 -9.82
N GLY A 14 15.00 20.57 -10.62
CA GLY A 14 15.41 20.42 -12.02
C GLY A 14 15.18 19.00 -12.55
N PHE A 15 14.04 18.74 -13.20
CA PHE A 15 13.59 17.42 -13.63
C PHE A 15 13.48 17.29 -15.16
N ASP A 16 14.60 17.01 -15.83
CA ASP A 16 14.59 16.62 -17.24
C ASP A 16 15.30 15.29 -17.56
N ASP A 17 15.83 14.57 -16.54
CA ASP A 17 16.48 13.26 -16.71
C ASP A 17 15.89 12.19 -15.76
N ARG A 18 14.55 12.04 -15.84
CA ARG A 18 13.68 11.59 -14.74
C ARG A 18 13.83 10.11 -14.33
N VAL A 19 14.12 9.20 -15.26
CA VAL A 19 14.14 7.74 -14.97
C VAL A 19 15.46 7.32 -14.33
N THR A 20 16.58 7.86 -14.81
CA THR A 20 17.91 7.62 -14.24
C THR A 20 18.05 8.28 -12.87
N SER A 21 17.49 9.48 -12.71
CA SER A 21 17.47 10.21 -11.44
C SER A 21 16.61 9.52 -10.38
N LEU A 22 15.44 8.96 -10.72
CA LEU A 22 14.60 8.24 -9.74
C LEU A 22 15.32 6.96 -9.28
N ARG A 23 15.87 6.18 -10.22
CA ARG A 23 16.66 4.97 -9.91
C ARG A 23 17.83 5.26 -8.98
N GLN A 24 18.62 6.30 -9.24
CA GLN A 24 19.76 6.69 -8.40
C GLN A 24 19.32 7.22 -7.04
N LEU A 25 18.20 7.93 -6.97
CA LEU A 25 17.65 8.47 -5.72
C LEU A 25 17.05 7.34 -4.86
N LEU A 26 16.39 6.35 -5.48
CA LEU A 26 15.91 5.11 -4.84
C LEU A 26 17.07 4.27 -4.29
N MET A 27 18.18 4.13 -5.04
CA MET A 27 19.37 3.39 -4.62
C MET A 27 20.10 4.10 -3.45
N ARG A 28 20.23 5.42 -3.52
CA ARG A 28 20.85 6.24 -2.48
C ARG A 28 20.05 6.25 -1.18
N TRP A 29 18.72 6.18 -1.25
CA TRP A 29 17.84 6.13 -0.07
C TRP A 29 18.10 4.89 0.80
N PHE A 30 18.39 3.74 0.20
CA PHE A 30 18.69 2.49 0.91
C PHE A 30 20.17 2.30 1.26
N GLY A 31 21.01 3.31 1.04
CA GLY A 31 22.44 3.24 1.35
C GLY A 31 23.27 2.41 0.36
N TYR A 32 22.74 2.10 -0.82
CA TYR A 32 23.54 1.50 -1.88
C TYR A 32 24.37 2.59 -2.56
N LYS A 33 25.70 2.56 -2.34
CA LYS A 33 26.65 3.25 -3.21
C LYS A 33 26.71 2.47 -4.52
N ASP A 34 26.51 3.13 -5.65
CA ASP A 34 26.86 2.53 -6.93
C ASP A 34 28.37 2.24 -6.90
N GLU A 35 28.75 0.96 -6.78
CA GLU A 35 30.16 0.53 -6.89
C GLU A 35 30.66 0.56 -8.34
N VAL A 36 29.96 1.24 -9.25
CA VAL A 36 30.28 1.28 -10.68
C VAL A 36 30.74 2.68 -11.09
N GLU A 37 31.75 3.20 -10.38
CA GLU A 37 32.65 4.25 -10.89
C GLU A 37 34.04 4.06 -10.26
N GLN A 38 34.71 2.95 -10.60
CA GLN A 38 36.16 2.83 -10.45
C GLN A 38 36.70 1.76 -11.40
N ASP A 39 36.73 2.08 -12.69
CA ASP A 39 37.75 1.56 -13.60
C ASP A 39 38.08 2.59 -14.67
N SER A 40 38.59 3.74 -14.22
CA SER A 40 39.44 4.61 -15.03
C SER A 40 40.86 4.37 -14.54
N GLY A 41 41.43 3.24 -14.95
CA GLY A 41 42.84 2.93 -14.73
C GLY A 41 43.71 4.02 -15.36
N VAL A 42 44.11 5.01 -14.57
CA VAL A 42 45.24 5.88 -14.88
C VAL A 42 46.48 5.04 -14.65
N ALA A 43 46.98 4.44 -15.73
CA ALA A 43 48.32 3.88 -15.75
C ALA A 43 49.32 5.05 -15.71
N LEU A 44 49.91 5.26 -14.53
CA LEU A 44 51.17 5.97 -14.38
C LEU A 44 52.27 5.11 -15.02
N SER A 45 52.94 5.66 -16.03
CA SER A 45 54.28 5.24 -16.41
C SER A 45 55.11 6.49 -16.68
N GLU A 46 56.14 6.64 -15.86
CA GLU A 46 57.17 7.68 -15.88
C GLU A 46 58.15 7.52 -17.07
N GLU A 47 58.68 8.69 -17.46
CA GLU A 47 59.99 8.98 -18.06
C GLU A 47 60.35 8.51 -19.49
N TYR A 48 60.68 9.46 -20.37
CA TYR A 48 62.08 9.82 -20.71
C TYR A 48 62.17 11.23 -21.34
N ASP A 49 63.19 11.97 -20.89
CA ASP A 49 63.72 13.24 -21.42
C ASP A 49 64.05 13.19 -22.93
N ASN A 50 63.75 14.29 -23.64
CA ASN A 50 64.72 14.89 -24.56
C ASN A 50 64.39 16.35 -24.91
N ASP A 51 65.42 17.19 -24.84
CA ASP A 51 65.51 18.62 -25.18
C ASP A 51 64.91 18.99 -26.55
N SER A 52 64.19 20.11 -26.60
CA SER A 52 64.38 21.16 -27.62
C SER A 52 63.51 22.38 -27.32
N ASP A 53 64.18 23.53 -27.18
CA ASP A 53 63.61 24.87 -27.28
C ASP A 53 62.70 25.03 -28.50
N ASP A 54 61.47 25.52 -28.30
CA ASP A 54 60.97 26.72 -28.97
C ASP A 54 59.56 27.11 -28.47
N VAL A 55 59.44 28.38 -28.11
CA VAL A 55 58.24 29.07 -27.65
C VAL A 55 57.25 29.26 -28.79
N VAL A 56 56.03 28.70 -28.70
CA VAL A 56 54.82 29.35 -29.22
C VAL A 56 53.57 28.90 -28.44
N ASP A 57 52.86 29.88 -27.88
CA ASP A 57 51.57 29.76 -27.21
C ASP A 57 50.51 29.28 -28.23
N ARG A 58 50.23 27.96 -28.25
CA ARG A 58 49.18 27.34 -29.09
C ARG A 58 47.94 27.12 -28.25
N LEU A 59 46.89 27.89 -28.56
CA LEU A 59 45.51 27.63 -28.11
C LEU A 59 45.15 26.16 -28.35
N GLU A 60 44.85 25.45 -27.26
CA GLU A 60 44.23 24.13 -27.31
C GLU A 60 42.94 24.22 -28.13
N THR A 61 42.94 23.59 -29.30
CA THR A 61 41.72 23.36 -30.06
C THR A 61 40.85 22.38 -29.30
N LEU A 62 39.83 22.91 -28.60
CA LEU A 62 38.72 22.15 -28.05
C LEU A 62 38.19 21.20 -29.14
N PRO A 63 38.02 19.89 -28.86
CA PRO A 63 37.47 18.96 -29.83
C PRO A 63 36.07 19.43 -30.24
N GLU A 64 35.90 19.63 -31.55
CA GLU A 64 34.62 19.99 -32.16
C GLU A 64 33.55 18.99 -31.69
N GLN A 65 32.60 19.49 -30.90
CA GLN A 65 31.36 18.79 -30.61
C GLN A 65 30.68 18.52 -31.95
N LYS A 66 30.84 17.30 -32.46
CA LYS A 66 29.99 16.77 -33.52
C LYS A 66 28.56 16.87 -33.01
N ASN A 67 27.87 17.87 -33.52
CA ASN A 67 26.42 18.03 -33.44
C ASN A 67 25.76 16.71 -33.85
N SER A 68 25.46 15.85 -32.86
CA SER A 68 24.60 14.70 -33.01
C SER A 68 23.17 15.20 -33.15
N LYS A 69 22.87 15.74 -34.33
CA LYS A 69 21.51 15.84 -34.85
C LYS A 69 21.03 14.42 -35.08
N ASN A 70 20.51 13.80 -34.02
CA ASN A 70 19.65 12.62 -34.01
C ASN A 70 19.05 12.52 -32.59
N ALA A 71 18.29 13.53 -32.20
CA ALA A 71 17.52 13.56 -30.96
C ALA A 71 16.05 13.15 -31.20
N ASP A 72 15.81 12.18 -32.10
CA ASP A 72 14.47 11.67 -32.44
C ASP A 72 14.46 10.14 -32.50
N SER A 73 15.04 9.52 -31.49
CA SER A 73 14.69 8.14 -31.12
C SER A 73 14.81 8.02 -29.62
N GLN A 74 13.72 8.35 -28.93
CA GLN A 74 13.42 7.80 -27.62
C GLN A 74 13.35 6.28 -27.75
N VAL A 75 14.52 5.65 -27.73
CA VAL A 75 14.65 4.23 -27.48
C VAL A 75 14.24 4.09 -26.02
N ILE A 76 12.97 3.79 -25.78
CA ILE A 76 12.54 3.12 -24.56
C ILE A 76 13.39 1.86 -24.52
N GLY A 77 14.47 1.90 -23.74
CA GLY A 77 15.41 0.81 -23.62
C GLY A 77 14.61 -0.44 -23.30
N LYS A 78 14.70 -1.47 -24.13
CA LYS A 78 14.06 -2.75 -23.84
C LYS A 78 14.48 -3.14 -22.44
N LEU A 79 13.49 -3.29 -21.55
CA LEU A 79 13.71 -3.64 -20.16
C LEU A 79 14.65 -4.84 -20.10
N THR A 80 15.79 -4.69 -19.43
CA THR A 80 16.72 -5.80 -19.28
C THR A 80 16.23 -6.71 -18.17
N GLU A 81 16.39 -8.02 -18.36
CA GLU A 81 16.11 -9.03 -17.32
C GLU A 81 16.88 -8.74 -16.02
N SER A 82 18.07 -8.13 -16.12
CA SER A 82 18.84 -7.65 -14.97
C SER A 82 18.16 -6.54 -14.19
N ASP A 83 17.50 -5.58 -14.85
CA ASP A 83 16.77 -4.50 -14.19
C ASP A 83 15.54 -5.04 -13.45
N ARG A 84 14.79 -5.96 -14.07
CA ARG A 84 13.68 -6.68 -13.42
C ARG A 84 14.13 -7.39 -12.15
N ARG A 85 15.21 -8.18 -12.21
CA ARG A 85 15.74 -8.91 -11.04
C ARG A 85 16.16 -7.97 -9.92
N ARG A 86 16.77 -6.83 -10.26
CA ARG A 86 17.17 -5.82 -9.27
C ARG A 86 15.94 -5.19 -8.61
N ALA A 87 14.92 -4.82 -9.39
CA ALA A 87 13.67 -4.28 -8.87
C ALA A 87 12.98 -5.27 -7.92
N LEU A 88 12.82 -6.53 -8.34
CA LEU A 88 12.23 -7.58 -7.50
C LEU A 88 12.97 -7.77 -6.18
N LYS A 89 14.31 -7.73 -6.19
CA LYS A 89 15.11 -7.82 -4.97
C LYS A 89 14.83 -6.66 -4.01
N ILE A 90 14.77 -5.43 -4.52
CA ILE A 90 14.48 -4.23 -3.71
C ILE A 90 13.06 -4.32 -3.13
N LEU A 91 12.07 -4.68 -3.95
CA LEU A 91 10.68 -4.81 -3.51
C LEU A 91 10.52 -5.92 -2.47
N ALA A 92 11.20 -7.05 -2.64
CA ALA A 92 11.20 -8.12 -1.65
C ALA A 92 11.76 -7.65 -0.30
N MET A 93 12.86 -6.88 -0.31
CA MET A 93 13.44 -6.30 0.90
C MET A 93 12.49 -5.30 1.57
N VAL A 94 11.85 -4.41 0.80
CA VAL A 94 10.85 -3.46 1.32
C VAL A 94 9.67 -4.20 1.92
N THR A 95 9.14 -5.20 1.21
CA THR A 95 8.03 -6.03 1.68
C THR A 95 8.39 -6.76 2.96
N GLU A 96 9.56 -7.41 3.03
CA GLU A 96 10.01 -8.11 4.22
C GLU A 96 10.17 -7.15 5.41
N GLN A 97 10.85 -6.03 5.21
CA GLN A 97 11.06 -5.05 6.27
C GLN A 97 9.73 -4.46 6.76
N MET A 98 8.88 -3.97 5.86
CA MET A 98 7.61 -3.33 6.21
C MET A 98 6.56 -4.31 6.73
N SER A 99 6.69 -5.61 6.47
CA SER A 99 5.80 -6.63 7.06
C SER A 99 6.34 -7.25 8.35
N SER A 100 7.57 -6.91 8.76
CA SER A 100 8.17 -7.44 9.98
C SER A 100 7.57 -6.80 11.24
N GLU A 101 7.41 -7.61 12.28
CA GLU A 101 6.92 -7.17 13.58
C GLU A 101 7.84 -6.13 14.23
N THR A 102 9.16 -6.36 14.19
CA THR A 102 10.17 -5.46 14.74
C THR A 102 10.08 -4.06 14.11
N TYR A 103 9.98 -3.99 12.79
CA TYR A 103 9.81 -2.72 12.09
C TYR A 103 8.55 -2.00 12.55
N MET A 104 7.42 -2.71 12.58
CA MET A 104 6.14 -2.09 12.94
C MET A 104 6.14 -1.57 14.37
N LEU A 105 6.78 -2.26 15.31
CA LEU A 105 6.87 -1.84 16.72
C LEU A 105 7.79 -0.64 16.94
N GLU A 106 8.99 -0.69 16.39
CA GLU A 106 10.09 0.19 16.81
C GLU A 106 10.24 1.44 15.93
N ARG A 107 9.79 1.38 14.67
CA ARG A 107 9.97 2.47 13.71
C ARG A 107 9.21 3.73 14.16
N GLN A 108 9.86 4.89 14.14
CA GLN A 108 9.22 6.14 14.54
C GLN A 108 8.07 6.52 13.59
N PRO A 109 6.98 7.16 14.07
CA PRO A 109 5.81 7.46 13.24
C PRO A 109 6.13 8.31 12.00
N GLU A 110 7.03 9.30 12.14
CA GLU A 110 7.50 10.14 11.02
C GLU A 110 8.19 9.29 9.95
N ALA A 111 9.01 8.34 10.39
CA ALA A 111 9.74 7.46 9.49
C ALA A 111 8.80 6.47 8.79
N ILE A 112 7.76 5.97 9.48
CA ILE A 112 6.71 5.15 8.85
C ILE A 112 5.97 5.93 7.76
N SER A 113 5.60 7.19 8.04
CA SER A 113 4.94 8.06 7.05
C SER A 113 5.75 8.12 5.75
N VAL A 114 7.06 8.36 5.90
CA VAL A 114 7.99 8.47 4.80
C VAL A 114 8.19 7.13 4.08
N ASP A 115 8.34 6.04 4.82
CA ASP A 115 8.54 4.70 4.26
C ASP A 115 7.30 4.24 3.44
N ILE A 116 6.08 4.56 3.89
CA ILE A 116 4.82 4.28 3.15
C ILE A 116 4.75 5.10 1.86
N GLN A 117 5.07 6.39 1.93
CA GLN A 117 5.10 7.26 0.75
C GLN A 117 6.08 6.73 -0.29
N PHE A 118 7.27 6.35 0.18
CA PHE A 118 8.32 5.77 -0.65
C PHE A 118 7.86 4.46 -1.29
N ALA A 119 7.34 3.53 -0.49
CA ALA A 119 6.89 2.24 -0.99
C ALA A 119 5.77 2.41 -2.03
N SER A 120 4.79 3.29 -1.78
CA SER A 120 3.74 3.59 -2.76
C SER A 120 4.32 3.99 -4.12
N VAL A 121 5.22 4.98 -4.15
CA VAL A 121 5.86 5.44 -5.40
C VAL A 121 6.66 4.31 -6.05
N LEU A 122 7.49 3.61 -5.27
CA LEU A 122 8.34 2.54 -5.78
C LEU A 122 7.51 1.41 -6.41
N PHE A 123 6.50 0.91 -5.71
CA PHE A 123 5.65 -0.17 -6.20
C PHE A 123 4.85 0.25 -7.44
N ARG A 124 4.34 1.49 -7.46
CA ARG A 124 3.61 2.04 -8.60
C ARG A 124 4.50 2.20 -9.83
N SER A 125 5.67 2.82 -9.68
CA SER A 125 6.62 2.97 -10.77
C SER A 125 7.09 1.60 -11.29
N ALA A 126 7.38 0.65 -10.40
CA ALA A 126 7.75 -0.70 -10.81
C ALA A 126 6.66 -1.40 -11.64
N LEU A 127 5.38 -1.24 -11.25
CA LEU A 127 4.26 -1.78 -12.01
C LEU A 127 4.10 -1.07 -13.36
N CYS A 128 4.12 0.26 -13.39
CA CYS A 128 3.92 1.04 -14.62
C CYS A 128 5.03 0.86 -15.65
N GLU A 129 6.27 0.65 -15.20
CA GLU A 129 7.43 0.35 -16.04
C GLU A 129 7.53 -1.15 -16.39
N ASN A 130 6.55 -1.96 -15.99
CA ASN A 130 6.53 -3.42 -16.17
C ASN A 130 7.77 -4.13 -15.59
N TRP A 131 8.40 -3.55 -14.54
CA TRP A 131 9.47 -4.19 -13.80
C TRP A 131 8.97 -5.37 -12.96
N ILE A 132 7.68 -5.34 -12.61
CA ILE A 132 6.96 -6.41 -11.92
C ILE A 132 5.63 -6.67 -12.60
N THR A 133 5.10 -7.87 -12.42
CA THR A 133 3.74 -8.22 -12.84
C THR A 133 2.69 -7.70 -11.85
N GLU A 134 1.43 -7.68 -12.27
CA GLU A 134 0.30 -7.35 -11.38
C GLU A 134 0.20 -8.32 -10.19
N GLU A 135 0.52 -9.59 -10.41
CA GLU A 135 0.55 -10.61 -9.35
C GLU A 135 1.65 -10.33 -8.32
N GLU A 136 2.89 -10.05 -8.77
CA GLU A 136 4.03 -9.71 -7.90
C GLU A 136 3.76 -8.42 -7.10
N PHE A 137 3.15 -7.42 -7.74
CA PHE A 137 2.70 -6.18 -7.10
C PHE A 137 1.64 -6.45 -6.03
N PHE A 138 0.63 -7.27 -6.37
CA PHE A 138 -0.45 -7.63 -5.47
C PHE A 138 0.05 -8.40 -4.25
N GLU A 139 0.88 -9.43 -4.42
CA GLU A 139 1.40 -10.25 -3.33
C GLU A 139 2.16 -9.40 -2.30
N SER A 140 3.04 -8.53 -2.78
CA SER A 140 3.82 -7.62 -1.94
C SER A 140 2.93 -6.60 -1.23
N THR A 141 2.00 -5.99 -1.98
CA THR A 141 1.07 -4.98 -1.44
C THR A 141 0.16 -5.60 -0.38
N HIS A 142 -0.47 -6.74 -0.66
CA HIS A 142 -1.33 -7.47 0.28
C HIS A 142 -0.58 -7.85 1.57
N LYS A 143 0.67 -8.29 1.47
CA LYS A 143 1.48 -8.65 2.65
C LYS A 143 1.75 -7.44 3.55
N ILE A 144 2.12 -6.29 2.97
CA ILE A 144 2.34 -5.05 3.72
C ILE A 144 1.02 -4.54 4.32
N TRP A 145 -0.02 -4.41 3.49
CA TRP A 145 -1.32 -3.85 3.89
C TRP A 145 -2.04 -4.69 4.95
N SER A 146 -1.97 -6.02 4.85
CA SER A 146 -2.59 -6.89 5.85
C SER A 146 -1.98 -6.69 7.24
N GLY A 147 -0.66 -6.56 7.34
CA GLY A 147 -0.01 -6.25 8.61
C GLY A 147 -0.33 -4.84 9.09
N MET A 148 -0.30 -3.84 8.21
CA MET A 148 -0.56 -2.45 8.58
C MET A 148 -1.97 -2.20 9.08
N PHE A 149 -2.97 -2.78 8.41
CA PHE A 149 -4.37 -2.36 8.54
C PHE A 149 -5.34 -3.46 8.96
N LEU A 150 -5.01 -4.74 8.74
CA LEU A 150 -5.95 -5.84 8.98
C LEU A 150 -5.70 -6.56 10.30
N THR A 151 -4.45 -6.98 10.55
CA THR A 151 -4.10 -7.84 11.69
C THR A 151 -2.79 -7.43 12.36
N SER A 152 -2.72 -7.64 13.67
CA SER A 152 -1.47 -7.54 14.43
C SER A 152 -1.30 -8.79 15.32
N PRO A 153 -0.07 -9.20 15.64
CA PRO A 153 0.19 -10.29 16.59
C PRO A 153 -0.37 -10.02 17.99
N TYR A 154 -0.47 -8.75 18.39
CA TYR A 154 -0.91 -8.32 19.72
C TYR A 154 -2.43 -8.19 19.84
N ASN A 155 -3.10 -7.89 18.72
CA ASN A 155 -4.54 -7.77 18.68
C ASN A 155 -5.08 -8.24 17.31
N SER A 156 -5.82 -9.34 17.32
CA SER A 156 -6.46 -9.88 16.12
C SER A 156 -7.57 -8.99 15.57
N SER A 157 -8.06 -8.01 16.34
CA SER A 157 -9.12 -7.13 15.87
C SER A 157 -8.60 -5.90 15.14
N CYS A 158 -7.29 -5.61 15.11
CA CYS A 158 -6.75 -4.40 14.49
C CYS A 158 -5.38 -4.59 13.83
N GLY A 159 -5.07 -3.75 12.83
CA GLY A 159 -3.74 -3.66 12.22
C GLY A 159 -2.71 -2.96 13.10
N TRP A 160 -1.45 -3.01 12.68
CA TRP A 160 -0.31 -2.42 13.41
C TRP A 160 -0.43 -0.91 13.66
N LEU A 161 -0.89 -0.14 12.66
CA LEU A 161 -1.00 1.32 12.80
C LEU A 161 -2.08 1.69 13.81
N GLU A 162 -3.21 0.99 13.78
CA GLU A 162 -4.29 1.16 14.75
C GLU A 162 -3.83 0.77 16.16
N TYR A 163 -3.18 -0.38 16.31
CA TYR A 163 -2.62 -0.82 17.58
C TYR A 163 -1.66 0.22 18.19
N ARG A 164 -0.74 0.75 17.39
CA ARG A 164 0.24 1.75 17.86
C ARG A 164 -0.39 3.09 18.22
N PHE A 165 -1.39 3.52 17.45
CA PHE A 165 -2.16 4.70 17.80
C PHE A 165 -2.88 4.50 19.14
N LEU A 166 -3.60 3.38 19.32
CA LEU A 166 -4.35 3.09 20.54
C LEU A 166 -3.46 2.92 21.79
N THR A 167 -2.23 2.44 21.61
CA THR A 167 -1.26 2.21 22.70
C THR A 167 -0.28 3.37 22.91
N SER A 168 -0.31 4.41 22.07
CA SER A 168 0.53 5.59 22.24
C SER A 168 0.17 6.35 23.51
N LYS A 169 1.20 6.82 24.24
CA LYS A 169 1.01 7.70 25.41
C LYS A 169 0.40 9.04 25.03
N ASP A 170 0.82 9.56 23.88
CA ASP A 170 0.28 10.80 23.28
C ASP A 170 -0.21 10.49 21.86
N GLN A 171 -1.52 10.38 21.73
CA GLN A 171 -2.18 10.15 20.44
C GLN A 171 -2.08 11.36 19.52
N GLY A 172 -2.11 12.58 20.07
CA GLY A 172 -2.02 13.81 19.29
C GLY A 172 -0.64 13.99 18.67
N GLU A 173 0.42 13.73 19.44
CA GLU A 173 1.80 13.76 18.93
C GLU A 173 2.02 12.67 17.88
N PHE A 174 1.50 11.45 18.10
CA PHE A 174 1.58 10.37 17.13
C PHE A 174 0.95 10.77 15.78
N LEU A 175 -0.25 11.35 15.81
CA LEU A 175 -0.93 11.81 14.60
C LEU A 175 -0.17 12.94 13.91
N LYS A 176 0.30 13.95 14.67
CA LYS A 176 1.07 15.07 14.12
C LYS A 176 2.34 14.62 13.38
N LYS A 177 2.96 13.53 13.85
CA LYS A 177 4.18 12.96 13.29
C LYS A 177 3.92 12.09 12.07
N LEU A 178 2.82 11.34 12.08
CA LEU A 178 2.51 10.36 11.04
C LEU A 178 1.76 10.99 9.85
N VAL A 179 0.75 11.82 10.14
CA VAL A 179 -0.22 12.30 9.15
C VAL A 179 0.35 13.46 8.34
N SER A 180 0.28 13.33 7.03
CA SER A 180 0.58 14.41 6.09
C SER A 180 -0.29 14.26 4.83
N PRO A 181 -0.58 15.35 4.09
CA PRO A 181 -1.31 15.25 2.82
C PRO A 181 -0.66 14.28 1.84
N LYS A 182 0.67 14.29 1.78
CA LYS A 182 1.47 13.40 0.95
C LYS A 182 1.31 11.92 1.32
N LEU A 183 1.21 11.59 2.61
CA LEU A 183 0.90 10.22 3.04
C LEU A 183 -0.51 9.79 2.58
N SER A 184 -1.52 10.65 2.76
CA SER A 184 -2.89 10.38 2.33
C SER A 184 -2.98 10.14 0.81
N ALA A 185 -2.29 10.98 0.02
CA ALA A 185 -2.21 10.82 -1.42
C ALA A 185 -1.51 9.51 -1.80
N ALA A 186 -0.35 9.21 -1.18
CA ALA A 186 0.40 7.99 -1.44
C ALA A 186 -0.40 6.72 -1.11
N LEU A 187 -1.10 6.69 0.02
CA LEU A 187 -1.97 5.57 0.39
C LEU A 187 -3.13 5.41 -0.60
N THR A 188 -3.73 6.51 -1.04
CA THR A 188 -4.83 6.49 -2.02
C THR A 188 -4.38 5.92 -3.36
N VAL A 189 -3.26 6.39 -3.91
CA VAL A 189 -2.71 5.86 -5.17
C VAL A 189 -2.36 4.38 -5.03
N TRP A 190 -1.78 3.97 -3.91
CA TRP A 190 -1.41 2.58 -3.67
C TRP A 190 -2.64 1.67 -3.53
N ALA A 191 -3.64 2.09 -2.75
CA ALA A 191 -4.85 1.32 -2.51
C ALA A 191 -5.67 1.07 -3.79
N LEU A 192 -5.71 2.07 -4.68
CA LEU A 192 -6.49 2.04 -5.92
C LEU A 192 -5.73 1.47 -7.12
N ALA A 193 -4.44 1.17 -6.95
CA ALA A 193 -3.63 0.51 -7.97
C ALA A 193 -4.05 -0.93 -8.25
N ILE A 194 -4.62 -1.61 -7.25
CA ILE A 194 -5.13 -2.97 -7.39
C ILE A 194 -6.57 -2.89 -7.93
N PRO A 195 -6.91 -3.66 -8.97
CA PRO A 195 -8.28 -3.77 -9.46
C PRO A 195 -9.24 -4.25 -8.36
N ASP A 196 -10.53 -3.95 -8.50
CA ASP A 196 -11.52 -4.26 -7.45
C ASP A 196 -12.11 -5.67 -7.59
N GLU A 197 -11.78 -6.38 -8.66
CA GLU A 197 -12.19 -7.76 -8.90
C GLU A 197 -11.53 -8.73 -7.91
N ILE A 198 -12.35 -9.63 -7.35
CA ILE A 198 -11.92 -10.59 -6.34
C ILE A 198 -12.02 -11.99 -6.90
N PHE A 199 -10.86 -12.63 -7.04
CA PHE A 199 -10.70 -14.00 -7.51
C PHE A 199 -10.06 -14.90 -6.45
N SER A 200 -9.66 -14.33 -5.31
CA SER A 200 -8.94 -15.04 -4.27
C SER A 200 -9.24 -14.51 -2.86
N ILE A 201 -9.01 -15.37 -1.87
CA ILE A 201 -9.09 -15.01 -0.44
C ILE A 201 -8.15 -13.85 -0.10
N ASN A 202 -6.95 -13.81 -0.70
CA ASN A 202 -5.99 -12.74 -0.44
C ASN A 202 -6.50 -11.40 -0.99
N GLN A 203 -7.15 -11.40 -2.16
CA GLN A 203 -7.79 -10.18 -2.68
C GLN A 203 -8.94 -9.73 -1.77
N LEU A 204 -9.72 -10.67 -1.23
CA LEU A 204 -10.75 -10.35 -0.24
C LEU A 204 -10.16 -9.76 1.04
N LYS A 205 -9.08 -10.34 1.58
CA LYS A 205 -8.35 -9.78 2.73
C LYS A 205 -7.82 -8.38 2.43
N PHE A 206 -7.24 -8.18 1.25
CA PHE A 206 -6.75 -6.88 0.81
C PHE A 206 -7.89 -5.86 0.71
N SER A 207 -8.99 -6.19 0.02
CA SER A 207 -10.17 -5.32 -0.09
C SER A 207 -10.75 -4.96 1.27
N LEU A 208 -10.87 -5.94 2.18
CA LEU A 208 -11.28 -5.66 3.56
C LEU A 208 -10.26 -4.76 4.29
N SER A 209 -8.96 -4.99 4.13
CA SER A 209 -7.92 -4.16 4.75
C SER A 209 -7.98 -2.69 4.29
N ARG A 210 -8.25 -2.45 3.00
CA ARG A 210 -8.49 -1.11 2.45
C ARG A 210 -9.68 -0.44 3.13
N ILE A 211 -10.81 -1.12 3.17
CA ILE A 211 -12.05 -0.57 3.75
C ILE A 211 -11.89 -0.31 5.26
N LEU A 212 -11.28 -1.24 5.99
CA LEU A 212 -11.03 -1.09 7.43
C LEU A 212 -10.02 0.00 7.75
N SER A 213 -9.02 0.22 6.89
CA SER A 213 -8.08 1.33 7.06
C SER A 213 -8.80 2.68 7.06
N VAL A 214 -9.82 2.85 6.21
CA VAL A 214 -10.68 4.05 6.20
C VAL A 214 -11.59 4.06 7.41
N ALA A 215 -12.24 2.93 7.72
CA ALA A 215 -13.19 2.85 8.82
C ALA A 215 -12.59 3.20 10.19
N ARG A 216 -11.34 2.76 10.44
CA ARG A 216 -10.71 2.81 11.76
C ARG A 216 -9.62 3.87 11.89
N LEU A 217 -8.97 4.23 10.78
CA LEU A 217 -7.89 5.24 10.74
C LEU A 217 -8.28 6.43 9.88
N ARG A 218 -9.47 7.00 10.12
CA ARG A 218 -10.02 8.13 9.34
C ARG A 218 -9.04 9.29 9.17
N TRP A 219 -8.22 9.56 10.18
CA TRP A 219 -7.19 10.60 10.15
C TRP A 219 -6.10 10.40 9.08
N LEU A 220 -5.98 9.21 8.48
CA LEU A 220 -5.13 8.97 7.30
C LEU A 220 -5.79 9.45 5.99
N TRP A 221 -7.11 9.54 5.96
CA TRP A 221 -7.91 9.66 4.74
C TRP A 221 -8.68 10.97 4.67
N GLU A 222 -9.13 11.46 5.82
CA GLU A 222 -9.86 12.70 5.99
C GLU A 222 -8.89 13.75 6.54
N ASN A 223 -8.06 14.31 5.66
CA ASN A 223 -7.22 15.44 5.98
C ASN A 223 -8.06 16.73 5.94
N ASP A 224 -7.80 17.65 6.88
CA ASP A 224 -8.44 18.96 6.91
C ASP A 224 -8.08 19.80 5.67
N ASN A 225 -6.93 19.52 5.04
CA ASN A 225 -6.46 20.20 3.85
C ASN A 225 -6.63 19.35 2.58
N ARG A 226 -7.88 19.28 2.09
CA ARG A 226 -8.22 18.49 0.89
C ARG A 226 -7.49 18.97 -0.36
N ASP A 227 -7.35 20.29 -0.53
CA ASP A 227 -6.70 20.88 -1.70
C ASP A 227 -5.21 20.45 -1.78
N GLU A 228 -4.53 20.34 -0.63
CA GLU A 228 -3.17 19.81 -0.58
C GLU A 228 -3.11 18.31 -0.91
N VAL A 229 -4.07 17.51 -0.44
CA VAL A 229 -4.13 16.08 -0.79
C VAL A 229 -4.35 15.90 -2.29
N ASP A 230 -5.27 16.66 -2.88
CA ASP A 230 -5.56 16.61 -4.31
C ASP A 230 -4.35 17.01 -5.16
N LYS A 231 -3.60 18.03 -4.72
CA LYS A 231 -2.36 18.44 -5.38
C LYS A 231 -1.29 17.35 -5.32
N GLU A 232 -1.02 16.80 -4.14
CA GLU A 232 -0.03 15.71 -3.96
C GLU A 232 -0.45 14.45 -4.75
N LEU A 233 -1.74 14.16 -4.80
CA LEU A 233 -2.31 13.05 -5.56
C LEU A 233 -2.07 13.23 -7.06
N GLN A 234 -2.31 14.44 -7.59
CA GLN A 234 -2.02 14.76 -8.98
C GLN A 234 -0.53 14.63 -9.29
N GLU A 235 0.35 15.17 -8.44
CA GLU A 235 1.80 15.07 -8.61
C GLU A 235 2.28 13.60 -8.62
N LEU A 236 1.78 12.78 -7.69
CA LEU A 236 2.12 11.36 -7.62
C LEU A 236 1.61 10.58 -8.84
N LEU A 237 0.38 10.83 -9.29
CA LEU A 237 -0.18 10.13 -10.44
C LEU A 237 0.48 10.55 -11.75
N VAL A 238 0.78 11.84 -11.94
CA VAL A 238 1.52 12.33 -13.11
C VAL A 238 2.94 11.77 -13.14
N SER A 239 3.59 11.61 -11.99
CA SER A 239 4.95 11.07 -11.93
C SER A 239 5.01 9.53 -12.00
N SER A 240 3.95 8.82 -11.65
CA SER A 240 3.93 7.35 -11.61
C SER A 240 3.26 6.70 -12.82
N LEU A 241 2.45 7.42 -13.60
CA LEU A 241 1.73 6.88 -14.75
C LEU A 241 2.11 7.58 -16.05
N ASN A 242 2.43 6.78 -17.07
CA ASN A 242 3.00 7.27 -18.33
C ASN A 242 2.00 8.06 -19.22
N LYS A 243 0.68 7.84 -19.11
CA LYS A 243 -0.39 8.62 -19.80
C LYS A 243 -1.72 8.55 -19.04
N HIS A 244 -2.45 9.67 -19.00
CA HIS A 244 -3.80 9.76 -18.41
C HIS A 244 -4.79 10.27 -19.45
N SER A 245 -5.96 9.65 -19.53
CA SER A 245 -7.14 10.22 -20.18
C SER A 245 -7.99 10.98 -19.16
N ASP A 246 -8.85 11.90 -19.59
CA ASP A 246 -9.81 12.56 -18.68
C ASP A 246 -10.70 11.52 -17.97
N HIS A 247 -11.08 10.45 -18.70
CA HIS A 247 -11.82 9.32 -18.13
C HIS A 247 -11.09 8.61 -16.98
N PHE A 248 -9.75 8.53 -17.02
CA PHE A 248 -9.00 7.91 -15.92
C PHE A 248 -9.21 8.67 -14.60
N TRP A 249 -9.25 10.00 -14.65
CA TRP A 249 -9.43 10.83 -13.46
C TRP A 249 -10.82 10.68 -12.87
N ASP A 250 -11.85 10.69 -13.71
CA ASP A 250 -13.24 10.49 -13.29
C ASP A 250 -13.42 9.12 -12.62
N ASP A 251 -12.88 8.06 -13.24
CA ASP A 251 -12.93 6.70 -12.70
C ASP A 251 -12.15 6.58 -11.38
N PHE A 252 -10.95 7.15 -11.32
CA PHE A 252 -10.12 7.17 -10.11
C PHE A 252 -10.83 7.87 -8.95
N GLN A 253 -11.39 9.05 -9.22
CA GLN A 253 -12.12 9.83 -8.22
C GLN A 253 -13.38 9.10 -7.74
N ALA A 254 -14.13 8.47 -8.66
CA ALA A 254 -15.29 7.67 -8.32
C ALA A 254 -14.92 6.49 -7.40
N ARG A 255 -13.84 5.76 -7.73
CA ARG A 255 -13.33 4.64 -6.90
C ARG A 255 -12.87 5.12 -5.53
N TRP A 256 -12.14 6.25 -5.47
CA TRP A 256 -11.70 6.84 -4.21
C TRP A 256 -12.88 7.22 -3.31
N ILE A 257 -13.86 7.97 -3.84
CA ILE A 257 -15.06 8.36 -3.11
C ILE A 257 -15.84 7.14 -2.62
N ASN A 258 -15.97 6.10 -3.46
CA ASN A 258 -16.65 4.88 -3.08
C ASN A 258 -15.92 4.16 -1.92
N MET A 259 -14.59 4.08 -1.96
CA MET A 259 -13.79 3.52 -0.88
C MET A 259 -14.00 4.28 0.45
N ILE A 260 -14.03 5.62 0.40
CA ILE A 260 -14.29 6.46 1.60
C ILE A 260 -15.69 6.23 2.16
N ARG A 261 -16.70 6.14 1.29
CA ARG A 261 -18.10 5.87 1.68
C ARG A 261 -18.26 4.49 2.30
N ASN A 262 -17.65 3.46 1.70
CA ASN A 262 -17.67 2.09 2.22
C ASN A 262 -17.00 2.01 3.59
N GLY A 263 -15.82 2.62 3.76
CA GLY A 263 -15.14 2.68 5.05
C GLY A 263 -15.97 3.36 6.14
N ASN A 264 -16.61 4.49 5.81
CA ASN A 264 -17.51 5.18 6.74
C ASN A 264 -18.74 4.34 7.10
N ALA A 265 -19.32 3.61 6.14
CA ALA A 265 -20.44 2.73 6.40
C ALA A 265 -20.05 1.53 7.27
N VAL A 266 -18.88 0.92 7.02
CA VAL A 266 -18.32 -0.17 7.85
C VAL A 266 -18.04 0.32 9.26
N ARG A 267 -17.54 1.54 9.45
CA ARG A 267 -17.35 2.12 10.80
C ARG A 267 -18.65 2.20 11.59
N ILE A 268 -19.74 2.64 10.95
CA ILE A 268 -21.06 2.71 11.59
C ILE A 268 -21.55 1.31 11.93
N LEU A 269 -21.39 0.35 11.01
CA LEU A 269 -21.68 -1.06 11.23
C LEU A 269 -20.91 -1.63 12.43
N GLU A 270 -19.58 -1.48 12.48
CA GLU A 270 -18.75 -1.96 13.59
C GLU A 270 -19.16 -1.34 14.92
N LYS A 271 -19.47 -0.04 14.95
CA LYS A 271 -19.95 0.63 16.16
C LYS A 271 -21.30 0.07 16.66
N LYS A 272 -22.20 -0.32 15.75
CA LYS A 272 -23.50 -0.90 16.11
C LYS A 272 -23.36 -2.36 16.54
N LEU A 273 -22.45 -3.10 15.91
CA LEU A 273 -22.18 -4.50 16.23
C LEU A 273 -21.35 -4.68 17.51
N SER A 274 -20.52 -3.72 17.90
CA SER A 274 -19.63 -3.83 19.06
C SER A 274 -20.35 -4.01 20.40
N VAL A 275 -21.63 -3.64 20.48
CA VAL A 275 -22.48 -3.81 21.67
C VAL A 275 -23.36 -5.06 21.61
N LYS A 276 -23.14 -5.93 20.61
CA LYS A 276 -23.89 -7.17 20.39
C LYS A 276 -22.97 -8.38 20.46
N THR A 277 -23.54 -9.56 20.69
CA THR A 277 -22.83 -10.84 20.52
C THR A 277 -23.46 -11.68 19.42
N PRO A 278 -22.72 -12.60 18.77
CA PRO A 278 -23.33 -13.54 17.83
C PRO A 278 -24.50 -14.34 18.41
N GLY A 279 -24.46 -14.64 19.72
CA GLY A 279 -25.53 -15.32 20.43
C GLY A 279 -26.83 -14.52 20.52
N GLU A 280 -26.74 -13.19 20.59
CA GLU A 280 -27.92 -12.30 20.60
C GLU A 280 -28.51 -12.11 19.19
N LEU A 281 -27.66 -12.14 18.16
CA LEU A 281 -28.07 -11.89 16.78
C LEU A 281 -28.62 -13.14 16.08
N LYS A 282 -28.18 -14.33 16.47
CA LYS A 282 -28.50 -15.57 15.72
C LYS A 282 -30.00 -15.80 15.55
N ASP A 283 -30.81 -15.52 16.57
CA ASP A 283 -32.25 -15.83 16.57
C ASP A 283 -33.07 -14.73 15.88
N GLN A 284 -32.43 -13.60 15.56
CA GLN A 284 -33.04 -12.48 14.83
C GLN A 284 -32.89 -12.62 13.30
N ILE A 285 -31.96 -13.47 12.84
CA ILE A 285 -31.68 -13.66 11.42
C ILE A 285 -32.57 -14.78 10.87
N SER A 286 -33.44 -14.43 9.94
CA SER A 286 -34.34 -15.34 9.24
C SER A 286 -33.68 -16.09 8.09
N GLN A 287 -32.58 -15.55 7.52
CA GLN A 287 -31.76 -16.27 6.54
C GLN A 287 -31.29 -17.62 7.11
N LYS A 288 -31.67 -18.71 6.44
CA LYS A 288 -31.33 -20.09 6.83
C LYS A 288 -30.11 -20.64 6.11
N GLU A 289 -29.90 -20.25 4.87
CA GLU A 289 -28.81 -20.71 4.01
C GLU A 289 -27.73 -19.64 3.96
N VAL A 290 -26.47 -20.03 4.13
CA VAL A 290 -25.29 -19.18 3.95
C VAL A 290 -24.51 -19.74 2.78
N LYS A 291 -24.15 -18.87 1.84
CA LYS A 291 -23.39 -19.25 0.65
C LYS A 291 -21.91 -19.14 0.91
N ARG A 292 -21.13 -19.98 0.24
CA ARG A 292 -19.68 -19.81 0.11
C ARG A 292 -19.39 -18.40 -0.38
N GLY A 293 -18.39 -17.77 0.23
CA GLY A 293 -18.01 -16.39 -0.08
C GLY A 293 -18.76 -15.33 0.73
N ASP A 294 -19.86 -15.68 1.42
CA ASP A 294 -20.58 -14.73 2.27
C ASP A 294 -19.67 -14.17 3.37
N LEU A 295 -19.66 -12.84 3.51
CA LEU A 295 -18.98 -12.17 4.61
C LEU A 295 -19.81 -12.31 5.90
N LEU A 296 -19.15 -12.86 6.91
CA LEU A 296 -19.72 -13.16 8.22
C LEU A 296 -19.02 -12.33 9.31
N TRP A 297 -19.72 -12.09 10.42
CA TRP A 297 -19.17 -11.46 11.61
C TRP A 297 -19.22 -12.39 12.82
N GLN A 298 -18.14 -12.44 13.60
CA GLN A 298 -17.96 -13.39 14.70
C GLN A 298 -17.60 -12.69 16.02
N GLY A 299 -18.24 -11.54 16.30
CA GLY A 299 -18.01 -10.80 17.54
C GLY A 299 -16.59 -10.25 17.63
N ILE A 300 -15.95 -10.48 18.77
CA ILE A 300 -14.55 -10.09 19.04
C ILE A 300 -13.55 -10.71 18.05
N ASN A 301 -13.94 -11.77 17.35
CA ASN A 301 -13.08 -12.44 16.37
C ASN A 301 -13.09 -11.76 14.99
N GLY A 302 -13.92 -10.73 14.82
CA GLY A 302 -13.96 -9.91 13.62
C GLY A 302 -14.68 -10.58 12.45
N PHE A 303 -14.25 -10.21 11.25
CA PHE A 303 -14.82 -10.70 9.99
C PHE A 303 -14.23 -12.04 9.57
N CYS A 304 -15.09 -12.90 9.03
CA CYS A 304 -14.73 -14.18 8.42
C CYS A 304 -15.58 -14.44 7.17
N VAL A 305 -15.27 -15.52 6.45
CA VAL A 305 -15.96 -15.89 5.20
C VAL A 305 -16.39 -17.34 5.27
N ALA A 306 -17.57 -17.64 4.74
CA ALA A 306 -18.02 -19.01 4.55
C ALA A 306 -17.18 -19.71 3.47
N THR A 307 -16.58 -20.87 3.80
CA THR A 307 -15.75 -21.63 2.84
C THR A 307 -16.57 -22.59 1.99
N GLU A 308 -17.79 -22.92 2.41
CA GLU A 308 -18.75 -23.78 1.73
C GLU A 308 -20.18 -23.28 1.97
N ASP A 309 -21.13 -23.75 1.17
CA ASP A 309 -22.55 -23.50 1.40
C ASP A 309 -23.03 -24.30 2.61
N PHE A 310 -23.80 -23.70 3.51
CA PHE A 310 -24.35 -24.40 4.66
C PHE A 310 -25.69 -23.86 5.16
N MET A 311 -26.43 -24.71 5.87
CA MET A 311 -27.62 -24.32 6.60
C MET A 311 -27.28 -23.92 8.04
N ARG A 312 -27.78 -22.77 8.49
CA ARG A 312 -27.71 -22.31 9.88
C ARG A 312 -28.50 -23.26 10.77
N GLY A 313 -27.86 -23.75 11.82
CA GLY A 313 -28.39 -24.75 12.74
C GLY A 313 -27.32 -25.27 13.71
N GLU A 314 -27.46 -26.51 14.15
CA GLU A 314 -26.57 -27.07 15.19
C GLU A 314 -25.25 -27.66 14.66
N LYS A 315 -25.15 -27.84 13.33
CA LYS A 315 -23.95 -28.44 12.72
C LYS A 315 -22.77 -27.49 12.79
N ASN A 316 -21.58 -28.05 12.97
CA ASN A 316 -20.35 -27.31 12.82
C ASN A 316 -20.01 -27.15 11.34
N THR A 317 -19.64 -25.95 10.92
CA THR A 317 -19.26 -25.59 9.55
C THR A 317 -17.91 -24.87 9.53
N PRO A 318 -17.06 -25.12 8.53
CA PRO A 318 -15.81 -24.40 8.37
C PRO A 318 -16.06 -22.94 7.95
N ILE A 319 -15.32 -22.04 8.58
CA ILE A 319 -15.23 -20.62 8.22
C ILE A 319 -13.76 -20.20 8.18
N LEU A 320 -13.46 -19.18 7.40
CA LEU A 320 -12.12 -18.62 7.29
C LEU A 320 -12.06 -17.24 7.93
N TYR A 321 -11.30 -17.10 9.02
CA TYR A 321 -11.09 -15.79 9.64
C TYR A 321 -10.18 -14.90 8.80
N LEU A 322 -10.65 -13.68 8.52
CA LEU A 322 -9.89 -12.70 7.75
C LEU A 322 -8.91 -11.92 8.64
N GLN A 323 -9.22 -11.79 9.94
CA GLN A 323 -8.45 -10.93 10.86
C GLN A 323 -7.60 -11.69 11.90
N ARG A 324 -7.57 -13.03 11.87
CA ARG A 324 -6.70 -13.81 12.77
C ARG A 324 -5.33 -14.05 12.14
N ASN A 325 -4.28 -13.95 12.94
CA ASN A 325 -2.93 -14.37 12.56
C ASN A 325 -2.61 -15.64 13.36
N LYS A 326 -2.91 -16.81 12.79
CA LYS A 326 -2.43 -18.08 13.35
C LYS A 326 -1.06 -18.41 12.78
N LYS A 327 -0.16 -18.91 13.64
CA LYS A 327 1.21 -19.31 13.28
C LYS A 327 1.28 -20.32 12.12
N ASP A 328 0.22 -21.10 11.91
CA ASP A 328 0.20 -22.17 10.91
C ASP A 328 -0.45 -21.77 9.57
N ASN A 329 -0.73 -20.47 9.34
CA ASN A 329 -1.42 -19.94 8.13
C ASN A 329 -2.82 -20.51 7.84
N ILE A 330 -3.31 -21.49 8.59
CA ILE A 330 -4.66 -22.04 8.48
C ILE A 330 -5.57 -21.25 9.43
N ASN A 331 -6.21 -20.23 8.89
CA ASN A 331 -7.24 -19.45 9.59
C ASN A 331 -8.63 -20.11 9.55
N GLU A 332 -8.71 -21.35 9.07
CA GLU A 332 -9.96 -22.09 8.99
C GLU A 332 -10.30 -22.69 10.35
N GLU A 333 -11.53 -22.48 10.80
CA GLU A 333 -12.07 -23.06 12.03
C GLU A 333 -13.49 -23.53 11.81
N LYS A 334 -13.88 -24.55 12.57
CA LYS A 334 -15.26 -25.01 12.60
C LYS A 334 -16.03 -24.28 13.70
N ILE A 335 -17.09 -23.59 13.32
CA ILE A 335 -18.05 -22.96 14.25
C ILE A 335 -19.41 -23.62 14.13
N ARG A 336 -20.25 -23.51 15.16
CA ARG A 336 -21.67 -23.90 15.05
C ARG A 336 -22.37 -22.95 14.08
N SER A 337 -23.00 -23.47 13.03
CA SER A 337 -23.54 -22.67 11.92
C SER A 337 -24.65 -21.71 12.34
N ALA A 338 -25.38 -21.97 13.43
CA ALA A 338 -26.34 -21.02 14.01
C ALA A 338 -25.68 -19.67 14.39
N TYR A 339 -24.41 -19.69 14.81
CA TYR A 339 -23.65 -18.51 15.21
C TYR A 339 -22.93 -17.82 14.04
N ALA A 340 -23.04 -18.37 12.82
CA ALA A 340 -22.64 -17.62 11.63
C ALA A 340 -23.62 -16.46 11.43
N ILE A 341 -23.12 -15.23 11.52
CA ILE A 341 -23.89 -13.98 11.38
C ILE A 341 -23.55 -13.38 10.02
N PRO A 342 -24.37 -13.59 8.97
CA PRO A 342 -24.08 -13.01 7.66
C PRO A 342 -24.40 -11.52 7.69
N ILE A 343 -23.42 -10.69 7.31
CA ILE A 343 -23.55 -9.23 7.38
C ILE A 343 -24.68 -8.75 6.46
N LYS A 344 -24.85 -9.39 5.31
CA LYS A 344 -25.92 -9.08 4.35
C LYS A 344 -27.31 -9.19 5.00
N SER A 345 -27.56 -10.26 5.76
CA SER A 345 -28.84 -10.45 6.48
C SER A 345 -29.03 -9.41 7.58
N VAL A 346 -27.97 -9.11 8.34
CA VAL A 346 -28.01 -8.08 9.40
C VAL A 346 -28.50 -6.74 8.87
N ILE A 347 -28.09 -6.38 7.64
CA ILE A 347 -28.50 -5.13 6.99
C ILE A 347 -29.90 -5.25 6.37
N ILE A 348 -30.16 -6.27 5.55
CA ILE A 348 -31.44 -6.43 4.82
C ILE A 348 -32.60 -6.59 5.80
N GLU A 349 -32.42 -7.36 6.86
CA GLU A 349 -33.45 -7.64 7.86
C GLU A 349 -33.54 -6.53 8.93
N ARG A 350 -32.74 -5.46 8.81
CA ARG A 350 -32.70 -4.31 9.74
C ARG A 350 -32.53 -4.70 11.20
N ILE A 351 -31.71 -5.73 11.45
CA ILE A 351 -31.40 -6.21 12.82
C ILE A 351 -30.65 -5.13 13.60
N ILE A 352 -29.90 -4.30 12.89
CA ILE A 352 -29.31 -3.07 13.41
C ILE A 352 -29.91 -1.87 12.69
N ASP A 353 -30.09 -0.80 13.45
CA ASP A 353 -30.58 0.47 12.92
C ASP A 353 -29.44 1.23 12.22
N LEU A 354 -29.50 1.22 10.89
CA LEU A 354 -28.61 1.93 9.97
C LEU A 354 -29.45 2.84 9.08
N ASP A 355 -28.94 4.05 8.84
CA ASP A 355 -29.53 4.94 7.85
C ASP A 355 -29.47 4.31 6.44
N GLU A 356 -30.31 4.81 5.54
CA GLU A 356 -30.45 4.28 4.18
C GLU A 356 -29.13 4.35 3.39
N ALA A 357 -28.43 5.48 3.45
CA ALA A 357 -27.18 5.67 2.69
C ALA A 357 -26.06 4.70 3.11
N PRO A 358 -25.69 4.57 4.41
CA PRO A 358 -24.76 3.53 4.86
C PRO A 358 -25.18 2.12 4.48
N SER A 359 -26.47 1.80 4.57
CA SER A 359 -26.99 0.47 4.19
C SER A 359 -26.74 0.17 2.71
N ASN A 360 -27.00 1.14 1.82
CA ASN A 360 -26.76 0.98 0.39
C ASN A 360 -25.28 0.81 0.06
N TYR A 361 -24.39 1.56 0.70
CA TYR A 361 -22.94 1.39 0.52
C TYR A 361 -22.45 0.03 0.99
N LEU A 362 -22.92 -0.45 2.15
CA LEU A 362 -22.56 -1.78 2.64
C LEU A 362 -23.07 -2.89 1.70
N LEU A 363 -24.30 -2.80 1.20
CA LEU A 363 -24.82 -3.80 0.27
C LEU A 363 -24.05 -3.81 -1.06
N SER A 364 -23.74 -2.63 -1.61
CA SER A 364 -22.90 -2.52 -2.80
C SER A 364 -21.50 -3.09 -2.57
N MET A 365 -20.89 -2.79 -1.42
CA MET A 365 -19.60 -3.34 -1.02
C MET A 365 -19.66 -4.87 -0.91
N LEU A 366 -20.66 -5.42 -0.22
CA LEU A 366 -20.78 -6.87 -0.03
C LEU A 366 -20.94 -7.62 -1.35
N ASN A 367 -21.73 -7.08 -2.28
CA ASN A 367 -21.88 -7.69 -3.61
C ASN A 367 -20.54 -7.70 -4.39
N ASN A 368 -19.64 -6.74 -4.13
CA ASN A 368 -18.30 -6.73 -4.71
C ASN A 368 -17.30 -7.63 -3.95
N LEU A 369 -17.65 -8.08 -2.74
CA LEU A 369 -16.83 -8.95 -1.91
C LEU A 369 -17.14 -10.44 -2.06
N GLU A 370 -18.25 -10.80 -2.73
CA GLU A 370 -18.65 -12.18 -2.99
C GLU A 370 -17.66 -12.85 -3.97
N ILE A 371 -17.07 -13.99 -3.56
CA ILE A 371 -16.10 -14.81 -4.33
C ILE A 371 -16.82 -15.84 -5.19
#